data_AF-A0A840GA20-F1
#
_entry.id   AF-A0A840GA20-F1
#
_cell.length_a   1.000
_cell.length_b   1.000
_cell.length_c   1.000
_cell.angle_alpha   90.00
_cell.angle_beta   90.00
_cell.angle_gamma   90.00
#
_symmetry.space_group_name_H-M   'P 1'
#
loop_
_entity.id
_entity.type
_entity.pdbx_description
1 polymer ?
#
loop_
_entity_poly.entity_id
_entity_poly.type
_entity_poly.pdbx_seq_one_letter_code
_entity_poly.pdbx_strand_id
1 'polypeptide(L)'
;MHPDHLRFAQQSLASFIDVAIQRIAFSGESVYRYTISANSIKDAACLTRLKNSVIQDYESYFAMMGVTAMYNEAFDVLNITLNLNTCVLTPQQSDALTIAMSTFRVEHM
;
A
#
# COMPACT_ATOMS: atom_id res chain seq x y z
N MET A 1 -15.72 5.52 -4.82
CA MET A 1 -14.42 6.07 -5.29
C MET A 1 -14.45 6.57 -6.74
N HIS A 2 -13.99 7.81 -6.98
CA HIS A 2 -13.81 8.41 -8.32
C HIS A 2 -12.68 7.71 -9.11
N PRO A 3 -12.72 7.63 -10.46
CA PRO A 3 -11.70 6.92 -11.26
C PRO A 3 -10.26 7.36 -11.01
N ASP A 4 -10.00 8.67 -10.91
CA ASP A 4 -8.64 9.16 -10.65
C ASP A 4 -8.11 8.80 -9.27
N HIS A 5 -8.97 8.84 -8.25
CA HIS A 5 -8.62 8.40 -6.91
C HIS A 5 -8.31 6.90 -6.88
N LEU A 6 -9.12 6.10 -7.58
CA LEU A 6 -8.90 4.66 -7.69
C LEU A 6 -7.57 4.36 -8.38
N ARG A 7 -7.29 5.02 -9.51
CA ARG A 7 -6.03 4.85 -10.24
C ARG A 7 -4.83 5.21 -9.37
N PHE A 8 -4.90 6.34 -8.66
CA PHE A 8 -3.84 6.75 -7.73
C PHE A 8 -3.64 5.75 -6.59
N ALA A 9 -4.73 5.25 -5.99
CA ALA A 9 -4.67 4.25 -4.92
C ALA A 9 -4.07 2.92 -5.41
N GLN A 10 -4.44 2.47 -6.62
CA GLN A 10 -3.88 1.29 -7.26
C GLN A 10 -2.37 1.43 -7.53
N GLN A 11 -1.95 2.55 -8.09
CA GLN A 11 -0.53 2.82 -8.38
C GLN A 11 0.31 2.91 -7.10
N SER A 12 -0.23 3.57 -6.07
CA SER A 12 0.42 3.68 -4.76
C SER A 12 0.58 2.31 -4.12
N LEU A 13 -0.50 1.50 -4.11
CA LEU A 13 -0.46 0.16 -3.54
C LEU A 13 0.53 -0.75 -4.28
N ALA A 14 0.52 -0.75 -5.61
CA ALA A 14 1.46 -1.53 -6.41
C ALA A 14 2.92 -1.17 -6.06
N SER A 15 3.22 0.13 -5.97
CA SER A 15 4.55 0.62 -5.60
C SER A 15 4.95 0.19 -4.18
N PHE A 16 4.03 0.23 -3.22
CA PHE A 16 4.30 -0.23 -1.85
C PHE A 16 4.58 -1.73 -1.79
N ILE A 17 3.81 -2.54 -2.52
CA ILE A 17 4.01 -3.99 -2.62
C ILE A 17 5.38 -4.29 -3.24
N ASP A 18 5.74 -3.64 -4.33
CA ASP A 18 7.00 -3.89 -5.02
C ASP A 18 8.21 -3.56 -4.12
N VAL A 19 8.16 -2.43 -3.41
CA VAL A 19 9.19 -2.08 -2.41
C VAL A 19 9.23 -3.08 -1.25
N ALA A 20 8.06 -3.50 -0.74
CA ALA A 20 7.98 -4.47 0.35
C ALA A 20 8.58 -5.83 -0.05
N ILE A 21 8.29 -6.31 -1.26
CA ILE A 21 8.85 -7.55 -1.83
C ILE A 21 10.37 -7.45 -1.99
N GLN A 22 10.91 -6.29 -2.36
CA GLN A 22 12.36 -6.12 -2.42
C GLN A 22 12.99 -6.18 -1.02
N ARG A 23 12.30 -5.62 0.00
CA ARG A 23 12.81 -5.58 1.38
C ARG A 23 12.76 -6.93 2.09
N ILE A 24 11.78 -7.78 1.80
CA ILE A 24 11.69 -9.09 2.48
C ILE A 24 12.88 -9.99 2.13
N ALA A 25 13.46 -9.84 0.94
CA ALA A 25 14.66 -10.56 0.53
C ALA A 25 15.86 -10.33 1.46
N PHE A 26 15.92 -9.18 2.13
CA PHE A 26 17.02 -8.80 3.03
C PHE A 26 16.66 -8.86 4.51
N SER A 27 15.41 -8.60 4.87
CA SER A 27 14.98 -8.45 6.26
C SER A 27 14.17 -9.62 6.81
N GLY A 28 13.54 -10.41 5.94
CA GLY A 28 12.54 -11.41 6.34
C GLY A 28 11.25 -10.82 6.94
N GLU A 29 11.14 -9.50 7.07
CA GLU A 29 9.92 -8.84 7.55
C GLU A 29 8.82 -8.94 6.49
N SER A 30 7.58 -9.14 6.93
CA SER A 30 6.41 -9.21 6.03
C SER A 30 5.42 -8.07 6.25
N VAL A 31 5.63 -7.25 7.28
CA VAL A 31 4.76 -6.14 7.65
C VAL A 31 5.51 -4.82 7.50
N TYR A 32 4.99 -3.94 6.64
CA TYR A 32 5.60 -2.66 6.32
C TYR A 32 4.60 -1.52 6.50
N ARG A 33 5.10 -0.35 6.88
CA ARG A 33 4.30 0.85 7.11
C ARG A 33 4.66 1.93 6.11
N TYR A 34 3.63 2.56 5.54
CA TYR A 34 3.74 3.66 4.59
C TYR A 34 2.75 4.77 4.97
N THR A 35 2.93 5.94 4.41
CA THR A 35 2.00 7.05 4.56
C THR A 35 1.69 7.66 3.20
N ILE A 36 0.44 8.07 3.01
CA ILE A 36 0.03 8.90 1.87
C ILE A 36 -0.45 10.23 2.44
N SER A 37 0.16 11.33 2.01
CA SER A 37 -0.29 12.66 2.45
C SER A 37 -1.66 12.99 1.83
N ALA A 38 -2.51 13.70 2.57
CA ALA A 38 -3.77 14.18 2.01
C ALA A 38 -3.55 15.16 0.85
N ASN A 39 -2.43 15.88 0.81
CA ASN A 39 -2.03 16.69 -0.34
C ASN A 39 -1.88 15.82 -1.60
N SER A 40 -1.18 14.69 -1.51
CA SER A 40 -1.05 13.76 -2.64
C SER A 40 -2.42 13.24 -3.12
N ILE A 41 -3.35 12.96 -2.20
CA ILE A 41 -4.71 12.53 -2.53
C ILE A 41 -5.50 13.64 -3.23
N LYS A 42 -5.36 14.89 -2.76
CA LYS A 42 -5.99 16.07 -3.36
C LYS A 42 -5.45 16.31 -4.76
N ASP A 43 -4.13 16.29 -4.92
CA ASP A 43 -3.45 16.54 -6.19
C ASP A 43 -3.85 15.51 -7.25
N ALA A 44 -3.99 14.24 -6.86
CA ALA A 44 -4.39 13.14 -7.75
C ALA A 44 -5.75 13.33 -8.42
N ALA A 45 -6.66 14.10 -7.84
CA ALA A 45 -8.00 14.38 -8.39
C ALA A 45 -8.29 15.88 -8.52
N CYS A 46 -7.24 16.71 -8.52
CA CYS A 46 -7.33 18.18 -8.61
C CYS A 46 -8.33 18.79 -7.61
N LEU A 47 -8.38 18.26 -6.39
CA LEU A 47 -9.29 18.73 -5.35
C LEU A 47 -8.65 19.85 -4.52
N THR A 48 -9.41 20.90 -4.22
CA THR A 48 -8.98 21.94 -3.29
C THR A 48 -9.12 21.50 -1.81
N ARG A 49 -10.05 20.57 -1.54
CA ARG A 49 -10.33 20.05 -0.19
C ARG A 49 -10.65 18.57 -0.23
N LEU A 50 -10.12 17.83 0.75
CA LEU A 50 -10.45 16.43 0.94
C LEU A 50 -11.73 16.31 1.77
N LYS A 51 -12.72 15.57 1.26
CA LYS A 51 -13.96 15.26 1.99
C LYS A 51 -13.77 13.94 2.74
N ASN A 52 -14.42 13.78 3.89
CA ASN A 52 -14.38 12.54 4.67
C ASN A 52 -14.83 11.32 3.86
N SER A 53 -15.78 11.48 2.93
CA SER A 53 -16.20 10.41 2.03
C SER A 53 -15.09 9.91 1.12
N VAL A 54 -14.16 10.79 0.70
CA VAL A 54 -12.99 10.40 -0.10
C VAL A 54 -12.02 9.61 0.77
N ILE A 55 -11.79 10.05 2.01
CA ILE A 55 -10.93 9.31 2.95
C ILE A 55 -11.47 7.89 3.16
N GLN A 56 -12.77 7.76 3.43
CA GLN A 56 -13.46 6.47 3.60
C GLN A 56 -13.38 5.58 2.35
N ASP A 57 -13.46 6.17 1.14
CA ASP A 57 -13.25 5.45 -0.11
C ASP A 57 -11.84 4.83 -0.17
N TYR A 58 -10.80 5.58 0.22
CA TYR A 58 -9.43 5.06 0.28
C TYR A 58 -9.28 3.96 1.33
N GLU A 59 -9.79 4.18 2.55
CA GLU A 59 -9.75 3.17 3.61
C GLU A 59 -10.44 1.87 3.19
N SER A 60 -11.62 1.98 2.57
CA SER A 60 -12.38 0.84 2.05
C SER A 60 -11.64 0.12 0.92
N TYR A 61 -11.02 0.87 0.01
CA TYR A 61 -10.21 0.30 -1.07
C TYR A 61 -9.04 -0.52 -0.52
N PHE A 62 -8.24 0.05 0.39
CA PHE A 62 -7.11 -0.67 0.98
C PHE A 62 -7.55 -1.88 1.78
N ALA A 63 -8.64 -1.76 2.55
CA ALA A 63 -9.20 -2.89 3.31
C ALA A 63 -9.62 -4.04 2.37
N MET A 64 -10.25 -3.74 1.23
CA MET A 64 -10.62 -4.73 0.22
C MET A 64 -9.39 -5.43 -0.39
N MET A 65 -8.25 -4.75 -0.43
CA MET A 65 -6.97 -5.30 -0.86
C MET A 65 -6.19 -6.01 0.26
N GLY A 66 -6.79 -6.22 1.44
CA GLY A 66 -6.13 -6.87 2.58
C GLY A 66 -5.06 -6.00 3.24
N VAL A 67 -5.15 -4.68 3.08
CA VAL A 67 -4.23 -3.67 3.62
C VAL A 67 -4.96 -2.81 4.64
N THR A 68 -4.35 -2.58 5.80
CA THR A 68 -4.95 -1.68 6.80
C THR A 68 -4.62 -0.24 6.42
N ALA A 69 -5.65 0.60 6.29
CA ALA A 69 -5.49 2.03 6.08
C ALA A 69 -6.29 2.79 7.15
N MET A 70 -5.65 3.77 7.77
CA MET A 70 -6.27 4.61 8.80
C MET A 70 -5.83 6.06 8.63
N TYR A 71 -6.79 6.94 8.44
CA TYR A 71 -6.51 8.36 8.34
C TYR A 71 -6.21 8.96 9.72
N ASN A 72 -5.17 9.78 9.77
CA ASN A 72 -4.76 10.51 10.95
C ASN A 72 -4.92 12.01 10.68
N GLU A 73 -6.00 12.57 11.23
CA GLU A 73 -6.36 13.98 11.07
C GLU A 73 -5.29 14.93 11.63
N ALA A 74 -4.57 14.52 12.69
CA ALA A 74 -3.56 15.37 13.33
C ALA A 74 -2.35 15.62 12.44
N PHE A 75 -2.03 14.70 11.54
CA PHE A 75 -0.91 14.81 10.61
C PHE A 75 -1.33 14.94 9.14
N ASP A 76 -2.63 14.93 8.86
CA ASP A 76 -3.19 14.99 7.50
C ASP A 76 -2.63 13.88 6.58
N VAL A 77 -2.48 12.66 7.12
CA VAL A 77 -1.94 11.49 6.40
C VAL A 77 -2.83 10.26 6.55
N LEU A 78 -2.87 9.45 5.49
CA LEU A 78 -3.40 8.11 5.51
C LEU A 78 -2.26 7.14 5.86
N ASN A 79 -2.32 6.54 7.05
CA ASN A 79 -1.34 5.54 7.48
C ASN A 79 -1.72 4.18 6.88
N ILE A 80 -0.77 3.56 6.20
CA ILE A 80 -0.95 2.28 5.52
C ILE A 80 -0.07 1.24 6.21
N THR A 81 -0.68 0.13 6.63
CA THR A 81 0.02 -1.07 7.10
C THR A 81 -0.22 -2.20 6.12
N LEU A 82 0.83 -2.54 5.39
CA LEU A 82 0.87 -3.61 4.40
C LEU A 82 1.44 -4.87 5.04
N ASN A 83 0.71 -5.98 4.96
CA ASN A 83 1.22 -7.30 5.32
C ASN A 83 1.22 -8.19 4.07
N LEU A 84 2.41 -8.59 3.62
CA LEU A 84 2.60 -9.40 2.42
C LEU A 84 1.97 -10.79 2.52
N ASN A 85 1.64 -11.26 3.73
CA ASN A 85 0.96 -12.54 3.91
C ASN A 85 -0.56 -12.47 3.72
N THR A 86 -1.16 -11.27 3.76
CA THR A 86 -2.62 -11.10 3.76
C THR A 86 -3.12 -10.17 2.67
N CYS A 87 -2.25 -9.35 2.06
CA CYS A 87 -2.66 -8.47 0.99
C CYS A 87 -2.96 -9.24 -0.31
N VAL A 88 -3.85 -8.67 -1.12
CA VAL A 88 -4.15 -9.19 -2.45
C VAL A 88 -3.00 -8.85 -3.38
N LEU A 89 -2.35 -9.87 -3.92
CA LEU A 89 -1.25 -9.75 -4.87
C LEU A 89 -1.72 -10.08 -6.29
N THR A 90 -1.14 -9.39 -7.27
CA THR A 90 -1.21 -9.87 -8.66
C THR A 90 -0.35 -11.12 -8.84
N PRO A 91 -0.57 -11.93 -9.89
CA PRO A 91 0.26 -13.11 -10.16
C PRO A 91 1.77 -12.77 -10.22
N GLN A 92 2.12 -11.68 -10.90
CA GLN A 92 3.51 -11.21 -11.00
C GLN A 92 4.12 -10.87 -9.63
N GLN A 93 3.36 -10.21 -8.75
CA GLN A 93 3.82 -9.89 -7.40
C GLN A 93 3.94 -11.13 -6.51
N SER A 94 3.04 -12.11 -6.67
CA SER A 94 3.12 -13.39 -5.96
C SER A 94 4.38 -14.17 -6.33
N ASP A 95 4.72 -14.20 -7.62
CA ASP A 95 5.95 -14.84 -8.10
C ASP A 95 7.19 -14.12 -7.55
N ALA A 96 7.20 -12.79 -7.62
CA ALA A 96 8.30 -11.97 -7.10
C ALA A 96 8.50 -12.16 -5.58
N LEU A 97 7.41 -12.24 -4.80
CA LEU A 97 7.47 -12.52 -3.37
C LEU A 97 8.07 -13.90 -3.08
N THR A 98 7.66 -14.92 -3.84
CA THR A 98 8.18 -16.29 -3.70
C THR A 98 9.69 -16.35 -3.95
N ILE A 99 10.16 -15.64 -4.99
CA ILE A 99 11.59 -15.51 -5.30
C ILE A 99 12.32 -14.80 -4.15
N ALA A 100 11.81 -13.65 -3.70
CA ALA A 100 12.42 -12.88 -2.62
C ALA A 100 12.55 -13.69 -1.32
N MET A 101 11.51 -14.42 -0.92
CA MET A 101 11.55 -15.30 0.26
C MET A 101 12.54 -16.45 0.09
N SER A 102 12.67 -16.99 -1.12
CA SER A 102 13.65 -18.04 -1.42
C SER A 102 15.08 -17.52 -1.32
N THR A 103 15.35 -16.33 -1.86
CA THR A 103 16.65 -15.65 -1.72
C THR A 103 17.01 -15.42 -0.27
N PHE A 104 16.09 -14.85 0.53
CA PHE A 104 16.33 -14.62 1.96
C PHE A 104 16.73 -15.92 2.68
N ARG A 105 16.03 -17.03 2.39
CA ARG A 105 16.35 -18.34 2.98
C ARG A 105 17.73 -18.83 2.61
N VAL A 106 18.15 -18.69 1.35
CA VAL A 106 19.48 -19.14 0.89
C VAL A 106 20.59 -18.30 1.52
N GLU A 107 20.42 -16.99 1.65
CA GLU A 107 21.44 -16.09 2.20
C GLU A 107 21.62 -16.22 3.72
N HIS A 108 20.63 -16.77 4.43
CA HIS A 108 20.60 -16.88 5.90
C HIS A 108 20.62 -18.34 6.40
N MET A 109 21.03 -19.29 5.54
CA MET A 109 21.33 -20.68 5.87
C MET A 109 22.83 -20.89 6.04
#